data_AF-A0A2V9MRL1-F1
#
_entry.id   AF-A0A2V9MRL1-F1
#
_cell.length_a   1.000
_cell.length_b   1.000
_cell.length_c   1.000
_cell.angle_alpha   90.00
_cell.angle_beta   90.00
_cell.angle_gamma   90.00
#
_symmetry.space_group_name_H-M   'P 1'
#
loop_
_entity.id
_entity.type
_entity.pdbx_description
1 polymer ?
#
loop_
_entity_poly.entity_id
_entity_poly.type
_entity_poly.pdbx_seq_one_letter_code
_entity_poly.pdbx_strand_id
1 'polypeptide(L)'
;MKSLGYSFVGALVCLCAAGSYAGTVQKFQANGVSATATLCNNDCFGGEALITLLQSQGGGQNLYYVYFDVYGSDSQGNLTDINATGQIPASMVSGNGQSNLVLNLDTNAAGLDVQYCVIDQNFNHTCTPYAGGVMNVTWQKTGQYTNSNTGINTMTFTNFTVKSNFNSTTSSATAQGTIFGTQYSPGGDLTQLGTGHNGGIEIDKP
;
A
#
# COMPACT_ATOMS: atom_id res chain seq x y z
N MET A 1 -10.77 -24.54 69.56
CA MET A 1 -9.79 -23.44 69.37
C MET A 1 -9.33 -23.47 67.92
N LYS A 2 -9.37 -22.31 67.25
CA LYS A 2 -9.08 -22.10 65.82
C LYS A 2 -7.60 -22.43 65.48
N SER A 3 -7.34 -22.93 64.27
CA SER A 3 -6.19 -22.54 63.42
C SER A 3 -6.05 -23.41 62.15
N LEU A 4 -6.16 -22.75 60.98
CA LEU A 4 -5.34 -22.83 59.73
C LEU A 4 -5.01 -24.22 59.13
N GLY A 5 -5.08 -24.51 57.83
CA GLY A 5 -5.17 -23.69 56.62
C GLY A 5 -4.44 -24.43 55.48
N TYR A 6 -5.11 -24.54 54.32
CA TYR A 6 -4.62 -24.70 52.94
C TYR A 6 -3.49 -25.69 52.60
N SER A 7 -3.77 -26.62 51.68
CA SER A 7 -2.74 -27.13 50.77
C SER A 7 -3.27 -27.27 49.34
N PHE A 8 -2.40 -26.87 48.42
CA PHE A 8 -2.60 -26.45 47.04
C PHE A 8 -3.17 -27.53 46.10
N VAL A 9 -4.22 -27.18 45.36
CA VAL A 9 -4.53 -27.82 44.06
C VAL A 9 -3.76 -27.04 43.00
N GLY A 10 -2.75 -27.67 42.40
CA GLY A 10 -2.02 -27.11 41.27
C GLY A 10 -2.92 -27.01 40.05
N ALA A 11 -3.37 -25.80 39.73
CA ALA A 11 -3.98 -25.51 38.45
C ALA A 11 -2.86 -25.36 37.42
N LEU A 12 -2.82 -26.30 36.49
CA LEU A 12 -2.06 -26.24 35.25
C LEU A 12 -2.43 -24.94 34.53
N VAL A 13 -1.56 -23.93 34.57
CA VAL A 13 -1.72 -22.72 33.76
C VAL A 13 -1.46 -23.16 32.32
N CYS A 14 -2.54 -23.39 31.58
CA CYS A 14 -2.48 -23.50 30.13
C CYS A 14 -2.02 -22.14 29.61
N LEU A 15 -0.74 -22.04 29.27
CA LEU A 15 -0.20 -20.96 28.45
C LEU A 15 -0.82 -21.09 27.07
N CYS A 16 -2.05 -20.60 26.92
CA CYS A 16 -2.53 -20.19 25.61
C CYS A 16 -1.61 -19.03 25.23
N ALA A 17 -0.68 -19.29 24.30
CA ALA A 17 -0.06 -18.23 23.53
C ALA A 17 -1.22 -17.41 22.95
N ALA A 18 -1.42 -16.21 23.48
CA ALA A 18 -2.32 -15.25 22.88
C ALA A 18 -1.77 -15.04 21.47
N GLY A 19 -2.46 -15.61 20.48
CA GLY A 19 -2.16 -15.34 19.09
C GLY A 19 -2.13 -13.83 18.92
N SER A 20 -1.10 -13.35 18.23
CA SER A 20 -0.99 -11.95 17.82
C SER A 20 -2.35 -11.53 17.26
N TYR A 21 -3.06 -10.69 18.00
CA TYR A 21 -4.28 -10.10 17.50
C TYR A 21 -3.84 -9.13 16.40
N ALA A 22 -3.85 -9.61 15.14
CA ALA A 22 -3.69 -8.76 13.97
C ALA A 22 -4.70 -7.62 14.10
N GLY A 23 -4.18 -6.42 14.34
CA GLY A 23 -4.90 -5.36 15.02
C GLY A 23 -4.74 -4.05 14.30
N THR A 24 -5.42 -3.91 13.15
CA THR A 24 -6.19 -2.73 12.68
C THR A 24 -6.65 -3.07 11.27
N VAL A 25 -7.95 -3.31 11.07
CA VAL A 25 -8.56 -3.54 9.75
C VAL A 25 -8.93 -2.18 9.15
N GLN A 26 -8.06 -1.59 8.32
CA GLN A 26 -8.48 -0.43 7.53
C GLN A 26 -9.34 -0.92 6.37
N LYS A 27 -10.61 -0.51 6.34
CA LYS A 27 -11.51 -0.79 5.22
C LYS A 27 -11.70 0.46 4.37
N PHE A 28 -11.60 0.30 3.06
CA PHE A 28 -11.87 1.38 2.12
C PHE A 28 -12.74 0.86 0.98
N GLN A 29 -13.88 1.50 0.76
CA GLN A 29 -14.77 1.17 -0.36
C GLN A 29 -14.27 1.85 -1.62
N ALA A 30 -13.80 1.07 -2.59
CA ALA A 30 -13.33 1.56 -3.88
C ALA A 30 -14.51 1.61 -4.85
N ASN A 31 -14.94 2.82 -5.18
CA ASN A 31 -16.04 3.06 -6.11
C ASN A 31 -15.75 4.36 -6.87
N GLY A 32 -14.91 4.31 -7.88
CA GLY A 32 -14.36 5.51 -8.51
C GLY A 32 -13.08 5.18 -9.27
N VAL A 33 -12.15 6.12 -9.33
CA VAL A 33 -10.82 5.90 -9.93
C VAL A 33 -10.09 4.70 -9.32
N SER A 34 -9.46 3.91 -10.19
CA SER A 34 -8.46 2.90 -9.86
C SER A 34 -7.24 3.10 -10.75
N ALA A 35 -6.07 3.27 -10.15
CA ALA A 35 -4.82 3.45 -10.87
C ALA A 35 -3.69 2.62 -10.22
N THR A 36 -2.92 1.93 -11.04
CA THR A 36 -1.71 1.20 -10.63
C THR A 36 -0.54 1.68 -11.48
N ALA A 37 0.64 1.74 -10.88
CA ALA A 37 1.88 2.02 -11.60
C ALA A 37 2.99 1.10 -11.14
N THR A 38 3.77 0.63 -12.11
CA THR A 38 5.13 0.13 -11.91
C THR A 38 6.06 1.12 -12.58
N LEU A 39 6.90 1.77 -11.77
CA LEU A 39 7.82 2.80 -12.20
C LEU A 39 9.26 2.35 -11.93
N CYS A 40 10.17 2.69 -12.83
CA CYS A 40 11.56 2.28 -12.72
C CYS A 40 12.52 3.48 -12.73
N ASN A 41 13.52 3.41 -11.85
CA ASN A 41 14.67 4.29 -11.88
C ASN A 41 15.82 3.58 -12.60
N ASN A 42 16.40 4.22 -13.62
CA ASN A 42 17.53 3.69 -14.39
C ASN A 42 17.29 2.22 -14.86
N ASP A 43 16.24 2.00 -15.66
CA ASP A 43 15.82 0.67 -16.14
C ASP A 43 15.66 -0.37 -15.01
N CYS A 44 15.15 0.09 -13.87
CA CYS A 44 14.90 -0.63 -12.63
C CYS A 44 16.17 -1.04 -11.86
N PHE A 45 17.38 -0.80 -12.42
CA PHE A 45 18.65 -1.05 -11.71
C PHE A 45 18.84 -0.10 -10.52
N GLY A 46 18.28 1.11 -10.59
CA GLY A 46 18.31 2.08 -9.51
C GLY A 46 17.14 1.97 -8.53
N GLY A 47 16.20 1.06 -8.80
CA GLY A 47 15.02 0.83 -7.97
C GLY A 47 13.72 0.77 -8.77
N GLU A 48 12.69 0.25 -8.11
CA GLU A 48 11.34 0.05 -8.63
C GLU A 48 10.33 0.63 -7.64
N ALA A 49 9.28 1.29 -8.13
CA ALA A 49 8.18 1.75 -7.30
C ALA A 49 6.86 1.14 -7.79
N LEU A 50 6.13 0.55 -6.85
CA LEU A 50 4.79 0.03 -7.03
C LEU A 50 3.82 0.97 -6.32
N ILE A 51 2.85 1.50 -7.05
CA ILE A 51 1.90 2.47 -6.49
C ILE A 51 0.50 2.07 -6.89
N THR A 52 -0.41 2.04 -5.92
CA THR A 52 -1.83 1.89 -6.16
C THR A 52 -2.58 3.05 -5.53
N LEU A 53 -3.51 3.61 -6.30
CA LEU A 53 -4.40 4.68 -5.88
C LEU A 53 -5.85 4.28 -6.19
N LEU A 54 -6.69 4.31 -5.16
CA LEU A 54 -8.11 3.98 -5.25
C LEU A 54 -8.95 5.16 -4.77
N GLN A 55 -10.08 5.40 -5.41
CA GLN A 55 -11.04 6.42 -5.00
C GLN A 55 -12.31 5.77 -4.42
N SER A 56 -12.83 6.37 -3.37
CA SER A 56 -14.18 6.14 -2.87
C SER A 56 -15.09 7.28 -3.34
N GLN A 57 -16.11 6.95 -4.13
CA GLN A 57 -17.28 7.81 -4.33
C GLN A 57 -18.46 7.25 -3.55
N GLY A 58 -18.74 7.87 -2.41
CA GLY A 58 -19.88 7.59 -1.55
C GLY A 58 -19.96 8.60 -0.41
N GLY A 59 -21.17 9.05 -0.05
CA GLY A 59 -21.37 9.93 1.12
C GLY A 59 -21.00 11.41 0.95
N GLY A 60 -20.81 11.89 -0.29
CA GLY A 60 -20.62 13.33 -0.57
C GLY A 60 -19.19 13.85 -0.48
N GLN A 61 -18.19 12.98 -0.27
CA GLN A 61 -16.77 13.32 -0.36
C GLN A 61 -16.02 12.35 -1.27
N ASN A 62 -15.10 12.88 -2.07
CA ASN A 62 -14.11 12.08 -2.79
C ASN A 62 -12.97 11.78 -1.81
N LEU A 63 -12.87 10.55 -1.33
CA LEU A 63 -11.72 10.09 -0.54
C LEU A 63 -10.83 9.25 -1.43
N TYR A 64 -9.52 9.31 -1.20
CA TYR A 64 -8.56 8.47 -1.88
C TYR A 64 -7.84 7.59 -0.87
N TYR A 65 -7.42 6.43 -1.32
CA TYR A 65 -6.57 5.51 -0.59
C TYR A 65 -5.35 5.20 -1.44
N VAL A 66 -4.18 5.35 -0.85
CA VAL A 66 -2.90 5.02 -1.48
C VAL A 66 -2.24 3.89 -0.72
N TYR A 67 -1.61 2.98 -1.45
CA TYR A 67 -0.53 2.17 -0.90
C TYR A 67 0.58 2.08 -1.92
N PHE A 68 1.82 2.08 -1.43
CA PHE A 68 2.99 2.02 -2.28
C PHE A 68 4.14 1.30 -1.59
N ASP A 69 5.04 0.78 -2.42
CA ASP A 69 6.32 0.21 -2.07
C ASP A 69 7.37 0.79 -3.02
N VAL A 70 8.53 1.19 -2.49
CA VAL A 70 9.63 1.77 -3.26
C VAL A 70 10.88 0.98 -2.94
N TYR A 71 11.22 0.07 -3.84
CA TYR A 71 12.35 -0.81 -3.74
C TYR A 71 13.65 -0.16 -4.23
N GLY A 72 14.75 -0.48 -3.55
CA GLY A 72 16.10 -0.09 -3.94
C GLY A 72 17.15 -0.90 -3.21
N SER A 73 18.39 -0.42 -3.18
CA SER A 73 19.47 -1.02 -2.38
C SER A 73 20.14 -0.02 -1.46
N ASP A 74 20.57 -0.47 -0.28
CA ASP A 74 21.44 0.32 0.59
C ASP A 74 22.91 0.26 0.13
N SER A 75 23.79 0.97 0.82
CA SER A 75 25.23 1.00 0.52
C SER A 75 25.95 -0.36 0.67
N GLN A 76 25.33 -1.32 1.35
CA GLN A 76 25.83 -2.66 1.60
C GLN A 76 25.28 -3.66 0.57
N GLY A 77 24.39 -3.20 -0.33
CA GLY A 77 23.74 -4.02 -1.34
C GLY A 77 22.53 -4.82 -0.82
N ASN A 78 22.04 -4.53 0.39
CA ASN A 78 20.81 -5.15 0.88
C ASN A 78 19.60 -4.56 0.15
N LEU A 79 18.54 -5.35 -0.01
CA LEU A 79 17.27 -4.87 -0.55
C LEU A 79 16.60 -3.94 0.48
N THR A 80 16.10 -2.82 0.00
CA THR A 80 15.40 -1.82 0.81
C THR A 80 14.02 -1.59 0.26
N ASP A 81 13.10 -1.23 1.13
CA ASP A 81 11.72 -0.91 0.79
C ASP A 81 11.23 0.29 1.63
N ILE A 82 10.78 1.35 0.96
CA ILE A 82 10.02 2.43 1.58
C ILE A 82 8.56 2.24 1.24
N ASN A 83 7.72 1.98 2.23
CA ASN A 83 6.30 1.73 2.02
C ASN A 83 5.42 2.55 2.94
N ALA A 84 4.20 2.80 2.49
CA ALA A 84 3.13 3.33 3.32
C ALA A 84 1.76 2.97 2.72
N THR A 85 0.74 3.03 3.57
CA THR A 85 -0.64 2.77 3.19
C THR A 85 -1.56 3.66 4.00
N GLY A 86 -2.59 4.23 3.38
CA GLY A 86 -3.58 5.02 4.10
C GLY A 86 -4.46 5.89 3.21
N GLN A 87 -5.41 6.57 3.86
CA GLN A 87 -6.29 7.53 3.20
C GLN A 87 -5.55 8.86 2.98
N ILE A 88 -5.81 9.49 1.84
CA ILE A 88 -5.27 10.81 1.49
C ILE A 88 -6.39 11.76 1.06
N PRO A 89 -6.25 13.07 1.33
CA PRO A 89 -7.25 14.05 0.92
C PRO A 89 -7.31 14.21 -0.61
N ALA A 90 -8.50 14.51 -1.14
CA ALA A 90 -8.70 14.76 -2.57
C ALA A 90 -7.81 15.87 -3.14
N SER A 91 -7.37 16.82 -2.31
CA SER A 91 -6.47 17.91 -2.75
C SER A 91 -5.12 17.41 -3.26
N MET A 92 -4.72 16.18 -2.89
CA MET A 92 -3.49 15.54 -3.38
C MET A 92 -3.68 14.82 -4.71
N VAL A 93 -4.90 14.77 -5.25
CA VAL A 93 -5.19 14.09 -6.51
C VAL A 93 -5.89 15.04 -7.48
N SER A 94 -5.42 15.08 -8.72
CA SER A 94 -6.05 15.87 -9.78
C SER A 94 -6.14 15.08 -11.09
N GLY A 95 -6.86 15.64 -12.06
CA GLY A 95 -7.21 14.94 -13.30
C GLY A 95 -8.60 14.32 -13.25
N ASN A 96 -9.00 13.73 -14.38
CA ASN A 96 -10.35 13.19 -14.55
C ASN A 96 -10.46 11.69 -14.23
N GLY A 97 -9.32 11.01 -14.03
CA GLY A 97 -9.26 9.57 -13.77
C GLY A 97 -9.67 8.69 -14.95
N GLN A 98 -10.01 9.28 -16.10
CA GLN A 98 -10.43 8.58 -17.32
C GLN A 98 -9.36 8.59 -18.39
N SER A 99 -8.71 9.75 -18.60
CA SER A 99 -7.62 9.94 -19.55
C SER A 99 -6.31 10.28 -18.86
N ASN A 100 -6.37 10.97 -17.73
CA ASN A 100 -5.21 11.34 -16.92
C ASN A 100 -5.52 11.29 -15.42
N LEU A 101 -4.47 11.16 -14.63
CA LEU A 101 -4.53 11.26 -13.18
C LEU A 101 -3.17 11.74 -12.67
N VAL A 102 -3.17 12.62 -11.68
CA VAL A 102 -1.94 13.09 -11.04
C VAL A 102 -2.08 12.90 -9.52
N LEU A 103 -1.11 12.23 -8.93
CA LEU A 103 -0.91 12.15 -7.49
C LEU A 103 0.20 13.13 -7.09
N ASN A 104 -0.14 14.12 -6.26
CA ASN A 104 0.77 15.05 -5.59
C ASN A 104 0.72 14.75 -4.09
N LEU A 105 1.43 13.71 -3.66
CA LEU A 105 1.40 13.25 -2.29
C LEU A 105 2.57 13.83 -1.51
N ASP A 106 2.27 14.57 -0.46
CA ASP A 106 3.21 14.77 0.65
C ASP A 106 2.78 13.80 1.76
N THR A 107 3.59 12.78 2.02
CA THR A 107 3.23 11.72 2.97
C THR A 107 3.06 12.26 4.39
N ASN A 108 3.77 13.33 4.75
CA ASN A 108 3.69 13.96 6.07
C ASN A 108 2.42 14.79 6.19
N ALA A 109 2.11 15.60 5.18
CA ALA A 109 0.86 16.36 5.15
C ALA A 109 -0.39 15.46 5.08
N ALA A 110 -0.25 14.26 4.52
CA ALA A 110 -1.28 13.23 4.51
C ALA A 110 -1.40 12.46 5.83
N GLY A 111 -0.42 12.58 6.73
CA GLY A 111 -0.39 11.82 7.99
C GLY A 111 -0.16 10.32 7.79
N LEU A 112 0.58 9.92 6.75
CA LEU A 112 0.90 8.52 6.50
C LEU A 112 2.08 8.06 7.38
N ASP A 113 1.93 6.88 7.98
CA ASP A 113 3.01 6.21 8.69
C ASP A 113 3.95 5.52 7.69
N VAL A 114 4.98 6.25 7.22
CA VAL A 114 5.96 5.71 6.28
C VAL A 114 7.00 4.85 7.01
N GLN A 115 7.29 3.68 6.46
CA GLN A 115 8.30 2.77 6.98
C GLN A 115 9.46 2.66 5.99
N TYR A 116 10.67 2.48 6.53
CA TYR A 116 11.85 2.05 5.78
C TYR A 116 12.26 0.68 6.31
N CYS A 117 12.23 -0.30 5.42
CA CYS A 117 12.57 -1.68 5.70
C CYS A 117 13.86 -2.07 4.98
N VAL A 118 14.72 -2.82 5.67
CA VAL A 118 15.91 -3.46 5.09
C VAL A 118 15.74 -4.97 5.18
N ILE A 119 16.06 -5.63 4.07
CA ILE A 119 16.04 -7.08 3.93
C ILE A 119 17.49 -7.51 3.75
N ASP A 120 18.07 -8.08 4.80
CA ASP A 120 19.46 -8.54 4.77
C ASP A 120 19.62 -9.82 3.92
N GLN A 121 20.86 -10.27 3.73
CA GLN A 121 21.18 -11.47 2.96
C GLN A 121 20.61 -12.77 3.56
N ASN A 122 20.17 -12.75 4.82
CA ASN A 122 19.52 -13.87 5.50
C ASN A 122 17.99 -13.77 5.44
N PHE A 123 17.44 -12.82 4.68
CA PHE A 123 16.02 -12.51 4.62
C PHE A 123 15.43 -12.07 5.97
N ASN A 124 16.24 -11.48 6.84
CA ASN A 124 15.70 -10.80 8.02
C ASN A 124 15.16 -9.44 7.58
N HIS A 125 13.90 -9.20 7.92
CA HIS A 125 13.21 -7.96 7.62
C HIS A 125 13.22 -7.07 8.86
N THR A 126 13.86 -5.90 8.77
CA THR A 126 13.86 -4.90 9.85
C THR A 126 13.28 -3.60 9.32
N CYS A 127 12.15 -3.17 9.91
CA CYS A 127 11.48 -1.92 9.54
C CYS A 127 11.61 -0.88 10.65
N THR A 128 11.80 0.37 10.24
CA THR A 128 11.87 1.52 11.14
C THR A 128 11.05 2.68 10.57
N PRO A 129 10.51 3.58 11.43
CA PRO A 129 9.84 4.78 10.95
C PRO A 129 10.72 5.59 10.02
N TYR A 130 10.15 6.04 8.90
CA TYR A 130 10.83 6.88 7.91
C TYR A 130 10.23 8.28 7.92
N ALA A 131 11.04 9.31 7.62
CA ALA A 131 10.61 10.70 7.64
C ALA A 131 9.61 11.06 6.52
N GLY A 132 9.36 10.14 5.58
CA GLY A 132 8.50 10.36 4.43
C GLY A 132 9.08 11.39 3.46
N GLY A 133 8.21 11.91 2.60
CA GLY A 133 8.57 12.94 1.63
C GLY A 133 7.47 13.17 0.59
N VAL A 134 7.87 13.81 -0.51
CA VAL A 134 6.95 14.17 -1.60
C VAL A 134 7.06 13.17 -2.75
N MET A 135 5.92 12.78 -3.31
CA MET A 135 5.78 12.02 -4.54
C MET A 135 4.87 12.77 -5.51
N ASN A 136 5.33 12.91 -6.76
CA ASN A 136 4.54 13.38 -7.88
C ASN A 136 4.48 12.27 -8.92
N VAL A 137 3.31 11.71 -9.19
CA VAL A 137 3.13 10.64 -10.18
C VAL A 137 2.00 10.99 -11.11
N THR A 138 2.23 10.88 -12.40
CA THR A 138 1.25 11.18 -13.44
C THR A 138 0.96 9.92 -14.26
N TRP A 139 -0.31 9.53 -14.33
CA TRP A 139 -0.82 8.51 -15.23
C TRP A 139 -1.41 9.14 -16.48
N GLN A 140 -1.13 8.54 -17.63
CA GLN A 140 -1.72 8.89 -18.91
C GLN A 140 -2.25 7.63 -19.60
N LYS A 141 -3.55 7.57 -19.85
CA LYS A 141 -4.16 6.43 -20.56
C LYS A 141 -3.61 6.32 -21.98
N THR A 142 -3.18 5.12 -22.36
CA THR A 142 -2.70 4.81 -23.72
C THR A 142 -3.73 4.08 -24.56
N GLY A 143 -4.61 3.29 -23.93
CA GLY A 143 -5.71 2.60 -24.63
C GLY A 143 -5.27 1.44 -25.54
N GLN A 144 -4.03 0.95 -25.39
CA GLN A 144 -3.53 -0.25 -26.08
C GLN A 144 -4.31 -1.51 -25.70
N TYR A 145 -4.75 -1.60 -24.44
CA TYR A 145 -5.67 -2.65 -23.99
C TYR A 145 -6.65 -2.14 -22.94
N THR A 146 -7.71 -2.91 -22.72
CA THR A 146 -8.65 -2.75 -21.61
C THR A 146 -8.79 -4.08 -20.90
N ASN A 147 -8.77 -4.05 -19.57
CA ASN A 147 -8.93 -5.20 -18.70
C ASN A 147 -10.17 -4.99 -17.83
N SER A 148 -10.96 -6.05 -17.64
CA SER A 148 -12.13 -6.04 -16.76
C SER A 148 -12.09 -7.27 -15.87
N ASN A 149 -11.98 -7.04 -14.57
CA ASN A 149 -11.78 -8.08 -13.57
C ASN A 149 -12.85 -8.01 -12.49
N THR A 150 -13.16 -9.16 -11.92
CA THR A 150 -14.00 -9.32 -10.73
C THR A 150 -13.39 -10.44 -9.92
N GLY A 151 -13.13 -10.19 -8.64
CA GLY A 151 -12.60 -11.22 -7.77
C GLY A 151 -11.98 -10.69 -6.50
N ILE A 152 -11.50 -11.64 -5.70
CA ILE A 152 -10.73 -11.39 -4.49
C ILE A 152 -9.25 -11.54 -4.85
N ASN A 153 -8.45 -10.53 -4.53
CA ASN A 153 -7.00 -10.61 -4.59
C ASN A 153 -6.44 -10.39 -3.18
N THR A 154 -5.41 -11.14 -2.83
CA THR A 154 -4.69 -10.98 -1.56
C THR A 154 -3.22 -10.79 -1.89
N MET A 155 -2.68 -9.63 -1.54
CA MET A 155 -1.26 -9.31 -1.63
C MET A 155 -0.69 -9.25 -0.22
N THR A 156 0.33 -10.04 0.05
CA THR A 156 1.04 -10.03 1.34
C THR A 156 2.36 -9.32 1.17
N PHE A 157 2.50 -8.19 1.86
CA PHE A 157 3.74 -7.46 2.03
C PHE A 157 4.34 -7.83 3.39
N THR A 158 5.59 -7.46 3.61
CA THR A 158 6.31 -7.77 4.85
C THR A 158 5.58 -7.26 6.10
N ASN A 159 4.96 -6.09 6.02
CA ASN A 159 4.38 -5.37 7.16
C ASN A 159 2.86 -5.15 7.06
N PHE A 160 2.22 -5.57 5.97
CA PHE A 160 0.75 -5.54 5.85
C PHE A 160 0.26 -6.54 4.81
N THR A 161 -1.00 -6.95 4.92
CA THR A 161 -1.70 -7.70 3.88
C THR A 161 -2.81 -6.83 3.30
N VAL A 162 -2.87 -6.74 1.97
CA VAL A 162 -3.97 -6.10 1.24
C VAL A 162 -4.89 -7.18 0.72
N LYS A 163 -6.13 -7.20 1.20
CA LYS A 163 -7.21 -8.01 0.63
C LYS A 163 -8.12 -7.08 -0.16
N SER A 164 -8.12 -7.22 -1.48
CA SER A 164 -9.05 -6.49 -2.33
C SER A 164 -10.17 -7.40 -2.80
N ASN A 165 -11.40 -6.90 -2.79
CA ASN A 165 -12.56 -7.54 -3.36
C ASN A 165 -13.40 -6.47 -4.03
N PHE A 166 -13.15 -6.22 -5.31
CA PHE A 166 -13.90 -5.24 -6.10
C PHE A 166 -13.85 -5.56 -7.59
N ASN A 167 -14.79 -4.97 -8.33
CA ASN A 167 -14.83 -5.05 -9.79
C ASN A 167 -14.00 -3.90 -10.35
N SER A 168 -13.15 -4.14 -11.34
CA SER A 168 -12.37 -3.08 -11.94
C SER A 168 -12.42 -3.14 -13.46
N THR A 169 -12.59 -1.99 -14.10
CA THR A 169 -12.36 -1.81 -15.54
C THR A 169 -11.25 -0.80 -15.71
N THR A 170 -10.09 -1.27 -16.14
CA THR A 170 -8.89 -0.44 -16.35
C THR A 170 -8.45 -0.51 -17.80
N SER A 171 -7.75 0.51 -18.26
CA SER A 171 -7.04 0.48 -19.54
C SER A 171 -5.55 0.61 -19.31
N SER A 172 -4.77 0.18 -20.29
CA SER A 172 -3.33 0.45 -20.30
C SER A 172 -3.06 1.95 -20.16
N ALA A 173 -2.05 2.27 -19.36
CA ALA A 173 -1.59 3.63 -19.15
C ALA A 173 -0.05 3.66 -19.11
N THR A 174 0.54 4.82 -19.29
CA THR A 174 1.91 5.11 -18.88
C THR A 174 1.88 5.89 -17.58
N ALA A 175 2.91 5.72 -16.76
CA ALA A 175 3.10 6.52 -15.57
C ALA A 175 4.56 6.91 -15.42
N GLN A 176 4.78 8.11 -14.91
CA GLN A 176 6.10 8.66 -14.63
C GLN A 176 5.99 9.64 -13.47
N GLY A 177 7.11 9.92 -12.83
CA GLY A 177 7.07 10.78 -11.65
C GLY A 177 8.40 11.01 -10.98
N THR A 178 8.33 11.75 -9.88
CA THR A 178 9.43 11.92 -8.94
C THR A 178 8.95 11.40 -7.58
N ILE A 179 9.73 10.52 -6.97
CA ILE A 179 9.43 9.90 -5.68
C ILE A 179 10.61 10.20 -4.76
N PHE A 180 10.36 10.91 -3.66
CA PHE A 180 11.38 11.30 -2.67
C PHE A 180 12.63 11.96 -3.29
N GLY A 181 12.43 12.74 -4.36
CA GLY A 181 13.49 13.43 -5.10
C GLY A 181 14.13 12.63 -6.25
N THR A 182 13.79 11.35 -6.40
CA THR A 182 14.32 10.48 -7.46
C THR A 182 13.34 10.41 -8.63
N GLN A 183 13.84 10.55 -9.86
CA GLN A 183 13.02 10.44 -11.08
C GLN A 183 12.75 8.98 -11.42
N TYR A 184 11.50 8.65 -11.71
CA TYR A 184 11.10 7.34 -12.23
C TYR A 184 10.36 7.48 -13.56
N SER A 185 10.64 6.53 -14.44
CA SER A 185 10.06 6.40 -15.77
C SER A 185 9.17 5.15 -15.83
N PRO A 186 8.36 4.97 -16.89
CA PRO A 186 7.53 3.77 -17.04
C PRO A 186 8.39 2.49 -16.95
N GLY A 187 8.06 1.60 -16.01
CA GLY A 187 8.85 0.41 -15.68
C GLY A 187 8.39 -0.90 -16.32
N GLY A 188 7.28 -0.91 -17.06
CA GLY A 188 6.73 -2.11 -17.70
C GLY A 188 5.21 -2.24 -17.60
N ASP A 189 4.68 -3.37 -18.09
CA ASP A 189 3.30 -3.62 -18.57
C ASP A 189 2.14 -3.51 -17.55
N LEU A 190 2.41 -3.21 -16.29
CA LEU A 190 1.42 -3.21 -15.19
C LEU A 190 0.88 -1.83 -14.79
N THR A 191 1.10 -0.84 -15.65
CA THR A 191 0.53 0.51 -15.43
C THR A 191 -0.87 0.61 -16.02
N GLN A 192 -1.84 0.94 -15.18
CA GLN A 192 -3.26 0.94 -15.54
C GLN A 192 -3.99 2.14 -14.95
N LEU A 193 -5.00 2.63 -15.68
CA LEU A 193 -5.90 3.69 -15.24
C LEU A 193 -7.34 3.35 -15.65
N GLY A 194 -8.27 3.48 -14.72
CA GLY A 194 -9.69 3.35 -14.99
C GLY A 194 -10.51 3.45 -13.72
N THR A 195 -11.46 2.52 -13.54
CA THR A 195 -12.42 2.58 -12.45
C THR A 195 -12.55 1.27 -11.68
N GLY A 196 -12.73 1.38 -10.37
CA GLY A 196 -13.18 0.32 -9.47
C GLY A 196 -14.64 0.53 -9.07
N HIS A 197 -15.38 -0.56 -8.87
CA HIS A 197 -16.80 -0.59 -8.56
C HIS A 197 -17.13 -1.70 -7.56
N ASN A 198 -18.19 -1.49 -6.78
CA ASN A 198 -18.88 -2.51 -5.99
C ASN A 198 -17.95 -3.36 -5.12
N GLY A 199 -17.03 -2.72 -4.39
CA GLY A 199 -16.14 -3.44 -3.50
C GLY A 199 -15.17 -2.54 -2.75
N GLY A 200 -14.11 -3.14 -2.18
CA GLY A 200 -13.14 -2.41 -1.39
C GLY A 200 -11.86 -3.17 -1.12
N ILE A 201 -11.02 -2.54 -0.31
CA ILE A 201 -9.81 -3.13 0.25
C ILE A 201 -9.92 -3.22 1.77
N GLU A 202 -9.32 -4.28 2.31
CA GLU A 202 -9.07 -4.47 3.72
C GLU A 202 -7.56 -4.59 3.90
N ILE A 203 -7.01 -3.83 4.85
CA ILE A 203 -5.60 -3.89 5.20
C ILE A 203 -5.49 -4.50 6.59
N ASP A 204 -4.73 -5.58 6.68
CA ASP A 204 -4.38 -6.22 7.94
C ASP A 204 -2.91 -5.90 8.25
N LYS A 205 -2.64 -5.29 9.40
CA LYS A 205 -1.29 -5.12 9.96
C LYS A 205 -1.03 -6.18 11.04
N PRO A 206 0.20 -6.72 11.15
CA PRO A 206 0.57 -7.71 12.16
C PRO A 206 0.47 -7.18 13.60
#